data_AF-A0A7S3N6F9-F1
#
_entry.id   AF-A0A7S3N6F9-F1
#
_cell.length_a   1.000
_cell.length_b   1.000
_cell.length_c   1.000
_cell.angle_alpha   90.00
_cell.angle_beta   90.00
_cell.angle_gamma   90.00
#
_symmetry.space_group_name_H-M   'P 1'
#
loop_
_entity.id
_entity.type
_entity.pdbx_description
1 polymer ?
#
loop_
_entity_poly.entity_id
_entity_poly.type
_entity_poly.pdbx_seq_one_letter_code
_entity_poly.pdbx_strand_id
1 'polypeptide(L)'
;ASIKNRIKTIQAEYTKVKEINKNVYYECCKSEKELEKIESKNFTLHRSIQMKLEEDYPGSENFEVFLPMEVRKLEGEFMQQANKIISQYLELLQKMTADEDSTLKNYGLPQAIYSLSDKEEIPEDLWKRVSDFQQRGNIQYLESLLSGVAQSRKNCYDVISKCEKLVIDEENEDNSMRAIYGKNWHRLPSSSLNGEIKSRLDSYKGNLEKAFETDSTVESNIEIIKPKMTVLKLSKNELTQQMPKSVASKVQGDPCIRHLEGALSALNDLKKQREETIANMTKGLESAELRKDLFAVYQNSLDKQTAFDRHLANFNSYEKFVQEQETQSADLISTIDENMRKFKKLKSGKGHEDKLEFFANIDEGLKSYEENMNLLSNGAKFYKQMHTYLTSLHLYVNDFVASRNVEKDD
;
A
#
# COMPACT_ATOMS: atom_id res chain seq x y z
N ALA A 1 48.17 -11.84 55.80
CA ALA A 1 49.17 -11.59 56.86
C ALA A 1 49.42 -10.09 56.96
N SER A 2 49.39 -9.49 58.16
CA SER A 2 49.62 -8.05 58.33
C SER A 2 51.04 -7.68 57.85
N ILE A 3 51.16 -6.55 57.12
CA ILE A 3 52.43 -6.02 56.61
C ILE A 3 53.49 -5.96 57.72
N LYS A 4 53.09 -5.63 58.96
CA LYS A 4 53.96 -5.58 60.14
C LYS A 4 54.66 -6.90 60.42
N ASN A 5 53.98 -8.04 60.23
CA ASN A 5 54.59 -9.36 60.44
C ASN A 5 55.60 -9.68 59.34
N ARG A 6 55.29 -9.32 58.08
CA ARG A 6 56.21 -9.54 56.96
C ARG A 6 57.49 -8.72 57.09
N ILE A 7 57.38 -7.47 57.54
CA ILE A 7 58.54 -6.60 57.82
C ILE A 7 59.43 -7.23 58.90
N LYS A 8 58.84 -7.72 60.00
CA LYS A 8 59.61 -8.40 61.06
C LYS A 8 60.37 -9.62 60.53
N THR A 9 59.74 -10.43 59.68
CA THR A 9 60.39 -11.60 59.06
C THR A 9 61.55 -11.18 58.15
N ILE A 10 61.34 -10.21 57.25
CA ILE A 10 62.38 -9.71 56.34
C ILE A 10 63.56 -9.13 57.13
N GLN A 11 63.29 -8.35 58.18
CA GLN A 11 64.33 -7.79 59.04
C GLN A 11 65.14 -8.88 59.76
N ALA A 12 64.47 -9.89 60.30
CA ALA A 12 65.15 -11.00 60.97
C ALA A 12 66.03 -11.81 60.00
N GLU A 13 65.55 -12.09 58.79
CA GLU A 13 66.34 -12.76 57.74
C GLU A 13 67.53 -11.90 57.28
N TYR A 14 67.30 -10.60 57.06
CA TYR A 14 68.35 -9.66 56.69
C TYR A 14 69.45 -9.57 57.75
N THR A 15 69.11 -9.46 59.04
CA THR A 15 70.10 -9.39 60.12
C THR A 15 70.95 -10.66 60.17
N LYS A 16 70.33 -11.84 60.03
CA LYS A 16 71.05 -13.12 59.99
C LYS A 16 72.02 -13.20 58.80
N VAL A 17 71.56 -12.88 57.59
CA VAL A 17 72.40 -12.92 56.38
C VAL A 17 73.53 -11.90 56.47
N LYS A 18 73.26 -10.70 57.00
CA LYS A 18 74.27 -9.66 57.20
C LYS A 18 75.38 -10.08 58.16
N GLU A 19 75.03 -10.73 59.26
CA GLU A 19 76.01 -11.23 60.23
C GLU A 19 76.87 -12.35 59.62
N ILE A 20 76.26 -13.29 58.91
CA ILE A 20 76.98 -14.36 58.20
C ILE A 20 77.91 -13.77 57.12
N ASN A 21 77.42 -12.83 56.30
CA ASN A 21 78.24 -12.21 55.26
C ASN A 21 79.41 -11.42 55.87
N LYS A 22 79.21 -10.71 56.98
CA LYS A 22 80.27 -9.96 57.67
C LYS A 22 81.37 -10.87 58.24
N ASN A 23 81.03 -12.08 58.67
CA ASN A 23 81.97 -12.97 59.36
C ASN A 23 82.60 -14.03 58.44
N VAL A 24 81.89 -14.46 57.38
CA VAL A 24 82.29 -15.61 56.55
C VAL A 24 82.60 -15.21 55.11
N TYR A 25 81.70 -14.55 54.40
CA TYR A 25 81.76 -14.43 52.94
C TYR A 25 82.35 -13.10 52.43
N TYR A 26 82.19 -12.01 53.18
CA TYR A 26 82.68 -10.65 52.85
C TYR A 26 82.27 -10.14 51.46
N GLU A 27 81.10 -10.56 50.96
CA GLU A 27 80.62 -10.16 49.63
C GLU A 27 80.13 -8.71 49.62
N CYS A 28 80.49 -7.97 48.56
CA CYS A 28 80.04 -6.61 48.36
C CYS A 28 78.55 -6.57 47.98
N CYS A 29 77.76 -5.77 48.68
CA CYS A 29 76.34 -5.59 48.36
C CYS A 29 76.21 -4.77 47.07
N LYS A 30 75.73 -5.40 46.00
CA LYS A 30 75.44 -4.73 44.73
C LYS A 30 74.37 -3.66 44.90
N SER A 31 74.47 -2.57 44.14
CA SER A 31 73.46 -1.52 44.14
C SER A 31 72.18 -2.01 43.43
N GLU A 32 71.02 -1.44 43.77
CA GLU A 32 69.72 -1.89 43.22
C GLU A 32 69.68 -1.87 41.67
N LYS A 33 70.44 -0.97 41.04
CA LYS A 33 70.52 -0.83 39.58
C LYS A 33 71.34 -1.93 38.90
N GLU A 34 72.22 -2.59 39.65
CA GLU A 34 73.07 -3.69 39.18
C GLU A 34 72.42 -5.06 39.39
N LEU A 35 71.28 -5.12 40.08
CA LEU A 35 70.50 -6.34 40.25
C LEU A 35 69.70 -6.62 38.98
N GLU A 36 69.66 -7.89 38.59
CA GLU A 36 68.79 -8.34 37.50
C GLU A 36 67.33 -8.11 37.88
N LYS A 37 66.53 -7.62 36.92
CA LYS A 37 65.10 -7.41 37.15
C LYS A 37 64.42 -8.75 37.39
N ILE A 38 63.65 -8.83 38.48
CA ILE A 38 62.85 -10.03 38.78
C ILE A 38 61.80 -10.19 37.68
N GLU A 39 61.79 -11.35 37.01
CA GLU A 39 60.79 -11.66 36.01
C GLU A 39 59.39 -11.74 36.63
N SER A 40 58.49 -10.87 36.17
CA SER A 40 57.08 -10.93 36.59
C SER A 40 56.34 -11.91 35.71
N LYS A 41 55.79 -12.97 36.31
CA LYS A 41 54.90 -13.92 35.64
C LYS A 41 53.45 -13.61 36.02
N ASN A 42 52.66 -13.16 35.05
CA ASN A 42 51.25 -12.91 35.25
C ASN A 42 50.46 -14.24 35.25
N PHE A 43 49.84 -14.59 36.36
CA PHE A 43 49.00 -15.77 36.51
C PHE A 43 47.50 -15.47 36.36
N THR A 44 47.14 -14.24 35.99
CA THR A 44 45.76 -13.82 35.80
C THR A 44 45.47 -13.62 34.32
N LEU A 45 44.33 -14.15 33.87
CA LEU A 45 43.77 -13.92 32.55
C LEU A 45 42.63 -12.92 32.69
N HIS A 46 42.69 -11.83 31.94
CA HIS A 46 41.53 -10.94 31.80
C HIS A 46 40.47 -11.70 30.99
N ARG A 47 39.46 -12.25 31.67
CA ARG A 47 38.28 -12.80 30.98
C ARG A 47 37.45 -11.62 30.47
N SER A 48 37.44 -11.43 29.16
CA SER A 48 36.41 -10.60 28.53
C SER A 48 35.06 -11.19 28.91
N ILE A 49 34.19 -10.39 29.56
CA ILE A 49 32.80 -10.76 29.79
C ILE A 49 32.14 -10.76 28.41
N GLN A 50 32.26 -11.87 27.68
CA GLN A 50 31.31 -12.14 26.61
C GLN A 50 30.02 -12.52 27.32
N MET A 51 29.05 -11.60 27.35
CA MET A 51 27.67 -11.98 27.65
C MET A 51 27.21 -12.88 26.51
N LYS A 52 27.57 -14.15 26.58
CA LYS A 52 26.86 -15.19 25.87
C LYS A 52 25.60 -15.39 26.69
N LEU A 53 24.45 -15.07 26.10
CA LEU A 53 23.17 -15.57 26.58
C LEU A 53 23.31 -17.11 26.52
N GLU A 54 23.63 -17.72 27.66
CA GLU A 54 23.70 -19.17 27.77
C GLU A 54 22.27 -19.71 27.75
N GLU A 55 21.98 -20.51 26.71
CA GLU A 55 20.83 -21.39 26.49
C GLU A 55 19.42 -20.78 26.62
N ASP A 56 18.44 -21.48 26.04
CA ASP A 56 17.04 -21.06 25.94
C ASP A 56 16.50 -20.62 27.30
N TYR A 57 16.31 -19.31 27.46
CA TYR A 57 15.72 -18.75 28.66
C TYR A 57 14.23 -19.11 28.67
N PRO A 58 13.66 -19.67 29.74
CA PRO A 58 12.23 -19.92 29.80
C PRO A 58 11.46 -18.60 29.60
N GLY A 59 10.74 -18.49 28.48
CA GLY A 59 10.08 -17.26 28.05
C GLY A 59 10.80 -16.45 26.96
N SER A 60 11.93 -16.93 26.42
CA SER A 60 12.57 -16.40 25.19
C SER A 60 11.59 -16.37 24.02
N GLU A 61 10.75 -17.40 23.89
CA GLU A 61 9.64 -17.51 22.93
C GLU A 61 8.65 -16.32 23.04
N ASN A 62 8.44 -15.77 24.24
CA ASN A 62 7.57 -14.61 24.44
C ASN A 62 8.19 -13.32 23.87
N PHE A 63 9.50 -13.30 23.69
CA PHE A 63 10.25 -12.18 23.12
C PHE A 63 10.62 -12.38 21.65
N GLU A 64 10.42 -13.58 21.10
CA GLU A 64 10.66 -13.90 19.69
C GLU A 64 9.77 -13.06 18.74
N VAL A 65 8.62 -12.59 19.24
CA VAL A 65 7.71 -11.67 18.52
C VAL A 65 8.25 -10.22 18.46
N PHE A 66 9.21 -9.85 19.31
CA PHE A 66 9.77 -8.50 19.33
C PHE A 66 10.88 -8.36 18.29
N LEU A 67 10.52 -7.86 17.12
CA LEU A 67 11.45 -7.41 16.10
C LEU A 67 12.30 -6.23 16.62
N PRO A 68 13.65 -6.31 16.57
CA PRO A 68 14.53 -5.18 16.84
C PRO A 68 14.15 -3.96 15.98
N MET A 69 14.30 -2.75 16.54
CA MET A 69 13.93 -1.52 15.83
C MET A 69 14.73 -1.35 14.54
N GLU A 70 15.98 -1.79 14.51
CA GLU A 70 16.83 -1.77 13.32
C GLU A 70 16.27 -2.67 12.22
N VAL A 71 15.74 -3.86 12.57
CA VAL A 71 15.09 -4.77 11.61
C VAL A 71 13.82 -4.13 11.05
N ARG A 72 13.00 -3.49 11.90
CA ARG A 72 11.81 -2.74 11.45
C ARG A 72 12.17 -1.56 10.53
N LYS A 73 13.26 -0.86 10.83
CA LYS A 73 13.75 0.22 9.98
C LYS A 73 14.19 -0.31 8.61
N LEU A 74 14.95 -1.40 8.58
CA LEU A 74 15.36 -2.06 7.34
C LEU A 74 14.15 -2.55 6.54
N GLU A 75 13.13 -3.10 7.21
CA GLU A 75 11.87 -3.50 6.59
C GLU A 75 11.16 -2.29 5.96
N GLY A 76 11.05 -1.17 6.69
CA GLY A 76 10.50 0.08 6.15
C GLY A 76 11.27 0.61 4.93
N GLU A 77 12.60 0.55 4.95
CA GLU A 77 13.44 0.94 3.80
C GLU A 77 13.23 0.02 2.60
N PHE A 78 13.14 -1.30 2.81
CA PHE A 78 12.82 -2.27 1.75
C PHE A 78 11.44 -1.98 1.16
N MET A 79 10.44 -1.78 2.01
CA MET A 79 9.05 -1.48 1.60
C MET A 79 8.99 -0.22 0.74
N GLN A 80 9.76 0.82 1.08
CA GLN A 80 9.84 2.04 0.27
C GLN A 80 10.39 1.76 -1.14
N GLN A 81 11.46 0.95 -1.25
CA GLN A 81 12.05 0.60 -2.54
C GLN A 81 11.10 -0.28 -3.37
N ALA A 82 10.51 -1.30 -2.75
CA ALA A 82 9.56 -2.19 -3.40
C ALA A 82 8.31 -1.43 -3.90
N ASN A 83 7.74 -0.56 -3.07
CA ASN A 83 6.61 0.29 -3.47
C ASN A 83 6.96 1.21 -4.63
N LYS A 84 8.19 1.76 -4.67
CA LYS A 84 8.62 2.59 -5.81
C LYS A 84 8.63 1.79 -7.12
N ILE A 85 9.15 0.56 -7.09
CA ILE A 85 9.18 -0.33 -8.26
C ILE A 85 7.75 -0.72 -8.70
N ILE A 86 6.91 -1.11 -7.74
CA ILE A 86 5.51 -1.45 -8.01
C ILE A 86 4.77 -0.27 -8.64
N SER A 87 4.89 0.94 -8.06
CA SER A 87 4.24 2.14 -8.59
C SER A 87 4.69 2.44 -10.02
N GLN A 88 5.98 2.30 -10.33
CA GLN A 88 6.50 2.48 -11.68
C GLN A 88 5.85 1.50 -12.68
N TYR A 89 5.79 0.21 -12.35
CA TYR A 89 5.17 -0.79 -13.24
C TYR A 89 3.66 -0.62 -13.35
N LEU A 90 3.00 -0.24 -12.26
CA LEU A 90 1.57 0.06 -12.26
C LEU A 90 1.25 1.23 -13.19
N GLU A 91 2.00 2.33 -13.10
CA GLU A 91 1.84 3.51 -13.97
C GLU A 91 2.04 3.13 -15.44
N LEU A 92 3.06 2.32 -15.74
CA LEU A 92 3.35 1.89 -17.12
C LEU A 92 2.22 1.02 -17.70
N LEU A 93 1.76 0.00 -16.96
CA LEU A 93 0.67 -0.88 -17.40
C LEU A 93 -0.66 -0.14 -17.58
N GLN A 94 -0.96 0.81 -16.69
CA GLN A 94 -2.14 1.66 -16.81
C GLN A 94 -2.05 2.59 -18.02
N LYS A 95 -0.88 3.19 -18.25
CA LYS A 95 -0.63 4.05 -19.41
C LYS A 95 -0.81 3.27 -20.72
N MET A 96 -0.24 2.07 -20.84
CA MET A 96 -0.40 1.23 -22.02
C MET A 96 -1.87 0.95 -22.34
N THR A 97 -2.65 0.61 -21.31
CA THR A 97 -4.10 0.37 -21.44
C THR A 97 -4.84 1.63 -21.90
N ALA A 98 -4.46 2.81 -21.37
CA ALA A 98 -5.05 4.08 -21.77
C ALA A 98 -4.69 4.49 -23.21
N ASP A 99 -3.44 4.26 -23.63
CA ASP A 99 -2.96 4.56 -24.98
C ASP A 99 -3.65 3.66 -26.02
N GLU A 100 -3.85 2.39 -25.69
CA GLU A 100 -4.63 1.44 -26.51
C GLU A 100 -6.10 1.86 -26.62
N ASP A 101 -6.75 2.18 -25.49
CA ASP A 101 -8.13 2.67 -25.46
C ASP A 101 -8.29 3.94 -26.33
N SER A 102 -7.34 4.86 -26.24
CA SER A 102 -7.29 6.07 -27.06
C SER A 102 -7.18 5.72 -28.56
N THR A 103 -6.31 4.78 -28.90
CA THR A 103 -6.13 4.32 -30.29
C THR A 103 -7.40 3.67 -30.83
N LEU A 104 -8.04 2.79 -30.07
CA LEU A 104 -9.31 2.15 -30.45
C LEU A 104 -10.43 3.19 -30.63
N LYS A 105 -10.53 4.15 -29.71
CA LYS A 105 -11.49 5.25 -29.78
C LYS A 105 -11.28 6.10 -31.03
N ASN A 106 -10.05 6.41 -31.40
CA ASN A 106 -9.73 7.18 -32.62
C ASN A 106 -10.16 6.45 -33.90
N TYR A 107 -10.19 5.12 -33.89
CA TYR A 107 -10.72 4.31 -34.98
C TYR A 107 -12.23 4.04 -34.89
N GLY A 108 -12.87 4.39 -33.78
CA GLY A 108 -14.25 4.04 -33.47
C GLY A 108 -14.45 2.53 -33.35
N LEU A 109 -13.43 1.79 -32.92
CA LEU A 109 -13.49 0.34 -32.71
C LEU A 109 -13.93 0.04 -31.27
N PRO A 110 -14.75 -1.02 -31.06
CA PRO A 110 -15.21 -2.02 -32.03
C PRO A 110 -16.43 -1.59 -32.89
N GLN A 111 -17.04 -0.43 -32.62
CA GLN A 111 -18.32 0.00 -33.21
C GLN A 111 -18.27 0.09 -34.74
N ALA A 112 -17.13 0.43 -35.31
CA ALA A 112 -16.92 0.52 -36.74
C ALA A 112 -17.23 -0.82 -37.43
N ILE A 113 -16.85 -1.94 -36.81
CA ILE A 113 -17.12 -3.29 -37.31
C ILE A 113 -18.63 -3.56 -37.28
N TYR A 114 -19.31 -3.22 -36.19
CA TYR A 114 -20.76 -3.39 -36.05
C TYR A 114 -21.55 -2.57 -37.08
N SER A 115 -21.07 -1.37 -37.43
CA SER A 115 -21.73 -0.48 -38.38
C SER A 115 -21.80 -1.02 -39.81
N LEU A 116 -20.90 -1.95 -40.19
CA LEU A 116 -20.87 -2.59 -41.51
C LEU A 116 -21.65 -3.91 -41.57
N SER A 117 -22.09 -4.45 -40.43
CA SER A 117 -22.86 -5.69 -40.41
C SER A 117 -24.22 -5.46 -41.08
N ASP A 118 -24.53 -6.31 -42.07
CA ASP A 118 -25.82 -6.36 -42.76
C ASP A 118 -26.95 -6.86 -41.85
N LYS A 119 -26.64 -7.27 -40.61
CA LYS A 119 -27.64 -7.65 -39.62
C LYS A 119 -28.48 -6.41 -39.27
N GLU A 120 -29.78 -6.52 -39.49
CA GLU A 120 -30.79 -5.57 -39.00
C GLU A 120 -31.00 -5.66 -37.49
N GLU A 121 -30.26 -6.52 -36.78
CA GLU A 121 -30.30 -6.68 -35.32
C GLU A 121 -29.03 -6.16 -34.64
N ILE A 122 -29.15 -5.86 -33.36
CA ILE A 122 -28.03 -5.49 -32.49
C ILE A 122 -27.05 -6.67 -32.36
N PRO A 123 -25.73 -6.43 -32.47
CA PRO A 123 -24.72 -7.45 -32.25
C PRO A 123 -24.87 -8.15 -30.90
N GLU A 124 -24.70 -9.48 -30.88
CA GLU A 124 -24.91 -10.30 -29.69
C GLU A 124 -23.98 -9.90 -28.53
N ASP A 125 -22.72 -9.56 -28.82
CA ASP A 125 -21.75 -9.13 -27.79
C ASP A 125 -22.19 -7.83 -27.10
N LEU A 126 -22.69 -6.87 -27.88
CA LEU A 126 -23.20 -5.61 -27.34
C LEU A 126 -24.49 -5.86 -26.54
N TRP A 127 -25.39 -6.68 -27.07
CA TRP A 127 -26.63 -7.04 -26.36
C TRP A 127 -26.34 -7.79 -25.05
N LYS A 128 -25.33 -8.66 -25.01
CA LYS A 128 -24.93 -9.36 -23.78
C LYS A 128 -24.52 -8.35 -22.70
N ARG A 129 -23.72 -7.33 -23.04
CA ARG A 129 -23.33 -6.28 -22.10
C ARG A 129 -24.52 -5.43 -21.63
N VAL A 130 -25.45 -5.10 -22.53
CA VAL A 130 -26.71 -4.43 -22.17
C VAL A 130 -27.55 -5.30 -21.24
N SER A 131 -27.68 -6.59 -21.54
CA SER A 131 -28.40 -7.56 -20.70
C SER A 131 -27.76 -7.70 -19.32
N ASP A 132 -26.42 -7.75 -19.24
CA ASP A 132 -25.70 -7.81 -17.96
C ASP A 132 -25.95 -6.54 -17.12
N PHE A 133 -25.97 -5.36 -17.75
CA PHE A 133 -26.38 -4.11 -17.11
C PHE A 133 -27.83 -4.17 -16.60
N GLN A 134 -28.75 -4.70 -17.40
CA GLN A 134 -30.17 -4.83 -17.03
C GLN A 134 -30.37 -5.81 -15.85
N GLN A 135 -29.70 -6.95 -15.88
CA GLN A 135 -29.76 -7.97 -14.82
C GLN A 135 -29.19 -7.47 -13.50
N ARG A 136 -28.19 -6.58 -13.54
CA ARG A 136 -27.63 -5.94 -12.34
C ARG A 136 -28.54 -4.87 -11.72
N GLY A 137 -29.70 -4.60 -12.31
CA GLY A 137 -30.65 -3.62 -11.78
C GLY A 137 -30.57 -2.24 -12.43
N ASN A 138 -30.01 -2.15 -13.65
CA ASN A 138 -29.89 -0.91 -14.43
C ASN A 138 -29.23 0.24 -13.63
N ILE A 139 -29.65 1.48 -13.89
CA ILE A 139 -29.19 2.67 -13.18
C ILE A 139 -29.61 2.68 -11.70
N GLN A 140 -30.70 2.01 -11.33
CA GLN A 140 -31.20 2.00 -9.96
C GLN A 140 -30.21 1.33 -8.99
N TYR A 141 -29.48 0.32 -9.46
CA TYR A 141 -28.40 -0.26 -8.66
C TYR A 141 -27.29 0.75 -8.36
N LEU A 142 -26.88 1.53 -9.37
CA LEU A 142 -25.88 2.59 -9.20
C LEU A 142 -26.37 3.68 -8.22
N GLU A 143 -27.63 4.10 -8.32
CA GLU A 143 -28.26 5.05 -7.39
C GLU A 143 -28.30 4.52 -5.96
N SER A 144 -28.61 3.22 -5.79
CA SER A 144 -28.60 2.58 -4.47
C SER A 144 -27.20 2.52 -3.85
N LEU A 145 -26.18 2.24 -4.67
CA LEU A 145 -24.79 2.21 -4.23
C LEU A 145 -24.32 3.61 -3.84
N LEU A 146 -24.69 4.62 -4.63
CA LEU A 146 -24.40 6.02 -4.34
C LEU A 146 -25.02 6.46 -3.01
N SER A 147 -26.29 6.12 -2.78
CA SER A 147 -26.96 6.39 -1.50
C SER A 147 -26.26 5.68 -0.32
N GLY A 148 -25.82 4.43 -0.53
CA GLY A 148 -25.07 3.68 0.48
C GLY A 148 -23.71 4.32 0.83
N VAL A 149 -22.98 4.81 -0.18
CA VAL A 149 -21.72 5.55 0.02
C VAL A 149 -21.98 6.86 0.77
N ALA A 150 -23.00 7.63 0.37
CA ALA A 150 -23.37 8.88 1.04
C ALA A 150 -23.75 8.66 2.52
N GLN A 151 -24.48 7.58 2.82
CA GLN A 151 -24.80 7.21 4.20
C GLN A 151 -23.56 6.81 5.01
N SER A 152 -22.64 6.05 4.39
CA SER A 152 -21.38 5.65 5.03
C SER A 152 -20.49 6.86 5.33
N ARG A 153 -20.42 7.80 4.38
CA ARG A 153 -19.76 9.10 4.54
C ARG A 153 -20.33 9.88 5.73
N LYS A 154 -21.65 10.02 5.79
CA LYS A 154 -22.34 10.68 6.90
C LYS A 154 -22.00 10.03 8.25
N ASN A 155 -22.04 8.70 8.33
CA ASN A 155 -21.72 7.98 9.56
C ASN A 155 -20.27 8.26 10.02
N CYS A 156 -19.31 8.36 9.10
CA CYS A 156 -17.93 8.72 9.44
C CYS A 156 -17.83 10.15 10.00
N TYR A 157 -18.46 11.14 9.36
CA TYR A 157 -18.50 12.51 9.88
C TYR A 157 -19.20 12.62 11.24
N ASP A 158 -20.29 11.87 11.45
CA ASP A 158 -21.00 11.82 12.72
C ASP A 158 -20.09 11.29 13.86
N VAL A 159 -19.25 10.28 13.58
CA VAL A 159 -18.29 9.77 14.58
C VAL A 159 -17.18 10.78 14.86
N ILE A 160 -16.62 11.43 13.82
CA ILE A 160 -15.62 12.50 14.03
C ILE A 160 -16.19 13.61 14.89
N SER A 161 -17.39 14.11 14.56
CA SER A 161 -18.02 15.20 15.29
C SER A 161 -18.28 14.84 16.77
N LYS A 162 -18.66 13.58 17.05
CA LYS A 162 -18.78 13.08 18.43
C LYS A 162 -17.44 13.09 19.15
N CYS A 163 -16.38 12.58 18.53
CA CYS A 163 -15.04 12.58 19.11
C CYS A 163 -14.52 14.00 19.38
N GLU A 164 -14.63 14.91 18.41
CA GLU A 164 -14.26 16.31 18.56
C GLU A 164 -15.00 16.95 19.73
N LYS A 165 -16.32 16.73 19.81
CA LYS A 165 -17.14 17.25 20.91
C LYS A 165 -16.68 16.72 22.28
N LEU A 166 -16.44 15.42 22.41
CA LEU A 166 -15.98 14.83 23.67
C LEU A 166 -14.65 15.45 24.15
N VAL A 167 -13.70 15.67 23.23
CA VAL A 167 -12.40 16.26 23.55
C VAL A 167 -12.53 17.74 23.92
N ILE A 168 -13.35 18.49 23.18
CA ILE A 168 -13.59 19.91 23.45
C ILE A 168 -14.31 20.11 24.78
N ASP A 169 -15.34 19.30 25.06
CA ASP A 169 -16.11 19.37 26.30
C ASP A 169 -15.21 19.06 27.52
N GLU A 170 -14.37 18.02 27.44
CA GLU A 170 -13.39 17.70 28.49
C GLU A 170 -12.36 18.81 28.70
N GLU A 171 -11.81 19.37 27.62
CA GLU A 171 -10.81 20.44 27.72
C GLU A 171 -11.42 21.74 28.28
N ASN A 172 -12.66 22.07 27.89
CA ASN A 172 -13.39 23.22 28.44
C ASN A 172 -13.71 23.04 29.92
N GLU A 173 -14.06 21.82 30.33
CA GLU A 173 -14.28 21.49 31.74
C GLU A 173 -13.00 21.62 32.56
N ASP A 174 -11.88 21.05 32.09
CA ASP A 174 -10.56 21.19 32.73
C ASP A 174 -10.15 22.66 32.88
N ASN A 175 -10.32 23.46 31.82
CA ASN A 175 -10.02 24.89 31.86
C ASN A 175 -10.92 25.66 32.83
N SER A 176 -12.20 25.30 32.90
CA SER A 176 -13.16 25.93 33.83
C SER A 176 -12.82 25.58 35.29
N MET A 177 -12.52 24.32 35.58
CA MET A 177 -12.12 23.88 36.92
C MET A 177 -10.78 24.51 37.33
N ARG A 178 -9.81 24.59 36.41
CA ARG A 178 -8.55 25.30 36.64
C ARG A 178 -8.76 26.78 36.96
N ALA A 179 -9.70 27.45 36.29
CA ALA A 179 -10.03 28.84 36.57
C ALA A 179 -10.68 29.04 37.95
N ILE A 180 -11.51 28.09 38.39
CA ILE A 180 -12.21 28.15 39.70
C ILE A 180 -11.26 27.80 40.85
N TYR A 181 -10.53 26.70 40.74
CA TYR A 181 -9.72 26.14 41.84
C TYR A 181 -8.26 26.60 41.82
N GLY A 182 -7.79 27.19 40.72
CA GLY A 182 -6.46 27.77 40.59
C GLY A 182 -5.36 26.78 40.98
N LYS A 183 -4.63 27.10 42.06
CA LYS A 183 -3.52 26.27 42.55
C LYS A 183 -3.95 24.93 43.15
N ASN A 184 -5.22 24.76 43.51
CA ASN A 184 -5.72 23.51 44.07
C ASN A 184 -6.05 22.47 42.97
N TRP A 185 -6.00 22.87 41.69
CA TRP A 185 -6.20 22.00 40.54
C TRP A 185 -4.85 21.49 40.01
N HIS A 186 -4.39 20.37 40.55
CA HIS A 186 -3.02 19.87 40.34
C HIS A 186 -2.85 18.98 39.10
N ARG A 187 -3.94 18.68 38.37
CA ARG A 187 -3.87 17.83 37.18
C ARG A 187 -3.15 18.50 36.01
N LEU A 188 -2.58 17.67 35.14
CA LEU A 188 -2.00 18.14 33.89
C LEU A 188 -3.07 18.78 32.99
N PRO A 189 -2.74 19.87 32.27
CA PRO A 189 -3.63 20.48 31.29
C PRO A 189 -4.06 19.51 30.21
N SER A 190 -5.36 19.50 29.90
CA SER A 190 -5.91 18.67 28.83
C SER A 190 -5.24 18.96 27.48
N SER A 191 -4.85 20.22 27.23
CA SER A 191 -4.09 20.64 26.04
C SER A 191 -2.73 19.94 25.88
N SER A 192 -2.14 19.44 26.97
CA SER A 192 -0.87 18.70 26.95
C SER A 192 -1.06 17.20 26.72
N LEU A 193 -2.28 16.68 26.92
CA LEU A 193 -2.59 15.25 26.81
C LEU A 193 -3.38 14.92 25.54
N ASN A 194 -4.22 15.84 25.06
CA ASN A 194 -5.13 15.59 23.93
C ASN A 194 -4.49 15.83 22.53
N GLY A 195 -3.20 16.15 22.47
CA GLY A 195 -2.50 16.48 21.22
C GLY A 195 -2.51 15.34 20.20
N GLU A 196 -2.30 14.09 20.64
CA GLU A 196 -2.36 12.93 19.76
C GLU A 196 -3.77 12.71 19.18
N ILE A 197 -4.80 12.88 20.02
CA ILE A 197 -6.20 12.74 19.62
C ILE A 197 -6.55 13.76 18.54
N LYS A 198 -6.20 15.04 18.77
CA LYS A 198 -6.43 16.13 17.80
C LYS A 198 -5.72 15.86 16.47
N SER A 199 -4.46 15.43 16.52
CA SER A 199 -3.69 15.07 15.32
C SER A 199 -4.35 13.94 14.51
N ARG A 200 -4.84 12.88 15.18
CA ARG A 200 -5.58 11.79 14.53
C ARG A 200 -6.91 12.28 13.92
N LEU A 201 -7.66 13.12 14.63
CA LEU A 201 -8.91 13.73 14.13
C LEU A 201 -8.67 14.56 12.87
N ASP A 202 -7.68 15.44 12.88
CA ASP A 202 -7.30 16.28 11.74
C ASP A 202 -6.89 15.42 10.54
N SER A 203 -6.10 14.36 10.78
CA SER A 203 -5.67 13.43 9.73
C SER A 203 -6.86 12.70 9.10
N TYR A 204 -7.79 12.15 9.91
CA TYR A 204 -8.96 11.46 9.39
C TYR A 204 -9.93 12.41 8.67
N LYS A 205 -10.08 13.65 9.16
CA LYS A 205 -10.88 14.68 8.51
C LYS A 205 -10.32 15.04 7.14
N GLY A 206 -9.01 15.27 7.03
CA GLY A 206 -8.36 15.52 5.73
C GLY A 206 -8.51 14.35 4.75
N ASN A 207 -8.51 13.11 5.24
CA ASN A 207 -8.78 11.94 4.39
C ASN A 207 -10.24 11.87 3.92
N LEU A 208 -11.21 12.21 4.78
CA LEU A 208 -12.62 12.28 4.41
C LEU A 208 -12.90 13.40 3.42
N GLU A 209 -12.25 14.56 3.54
CA GLU A 209 -12.39 15.68 2.59
C GLU A 209 -11.93 15.28 1.18
N LYS A 210 -10.77 14.62 1.05
CA LYS A 210 -10.30 14.08 -0.24
C LYS A 210 -11.27 13.05 -0.84
N ALA A 211 -11.81 12.18 0.01
CA ALA A 211 -12.80 11.19 -0.44
C ALA A 211 -14.10 11.88 -0.90
N PHE A 212 -14.54 12.94 -0.22
CA PHE A 212 -15.71 13.73 -0.59
C PHE A 212 -15.56 14.43 -1.95
N GLU A 213 -14.38 14.96 -2.28
CA GLU A 213 -14.10 15.54 -3.60
C GLU A 213 -14.26 14.50 -4.73
N THR A 214 -13.76 13.28 -4.48
CA THR A 214 -13.88 12.15 -5.41
C THR A 214 -15.34 11.74 -5.57
N ASP A 215 -16.06 11.58 -4.46
CA ASP A 215 -17.49 11.23 -4.47
C ASP A 215 -18.32 12.29 -5.21
N SER A 216 -18.04 13.58 -4.99
CA SER A 216 -18.75 14.68 -5.65
C SER A 216 -18.58 14.65 -7.17
N THR A 217 -17.39 14.25 -7.64
CA THR A 217 -17.12 14.06 -9.07
C THR A 217 -17.93 12.89 -9.62
N VAL A 218 -18.01 11.78 -8.89
CA VAL A 218 -18.82 10.61 -9.25
C VAL A 218 -20.32 10.96 -9.26
N GLU A 219 -20.81 11.68 -8.25
CA GLU A 219 -22.19 12.18 -8.17
C GLU A 219 -22.55 13.02 -9.41
N SER A 220 -21.68 13.97 -9.79
CA SER A 220 -21.88 14.79 -11.00
C SER A 220 -21.86 13.96 -12.28
N ASN A 221 -20.93 13.00 -12.40
CA ASN A 221 -20.82 12.13 -13.57
C ASN A 221 -22.07 11.27 -13.74
N ILE A 222 -22.60 10.72 -12.65
CA ILE A 222 -23.83 9.91 -12.66
C ILE A 222 -25.01 10.72 -13.20
N GLU A 223 -25.19 11.96 -12.77
CA GLU A 223 -26.28 12.82 -13.25
C GLU A 223 -26.14 13.17 -14.74
N ILE A 224 -24.91 13.37 -15.25
CA ILE A 224 -24.65 13.61 -16.67
C ILE A 224 -25.00 12.39 -17.53
N ILE A 225 -24.66 11.18 -17.07
CA ILE A 225 -24.83 9.96 -17.86
C ILE A 225 -26.24 9.38 -17.76
N LYS A 226 -26.98 9.69 -16.69
CA LYS A 226 -28.33 9.15 -16.40
C LYS A 226 -29.32 9.27 -17.57
N PRO A 227 -29.42 10.40 -18.30
CA PRO A 227 -30.26 10.47 -19.50
C PRO A 227 -29.81 9.51 -20.60
N LYS A 228 -28.49 9.38 -20.83
CA LYS A 228 -27.90 8.48 -21.82
C LYS A 228 -28.20 7.01 -21.53
N MET A 229 -28.34 6.63 -20.26
CA MET A 229 -28.66 5.24 -19.84
C MET A 229 -30.12 4.84 -20.07
N THR A 230 -31.01 5.78 -20.39
CA THR A 230 -32.44 5.46 -20.60
C THR A 230 -32.62 4.50 -21.77
N VAL A 231 -31.81 4.67 -22.82
CA VAL A 231 -31.80 3.78 -23.99
C VAL A 231 -31.43 2.36 -23.59
N LEU A 232 -30.52 2.17 -22.65
CA LEU A 232 -30.07 0.84 -22.19
C LEU A 232 -31.14 0.04 -21.43
N LYS A 233 -32.27 0.66 -21.05
CA LYS A 233 -33.40 -0.03 -20.41
C LYS A 233 -34.34 -0.72 -21.40
N LEU A 234 -34.22 -0.40 -22.68
CA LEU A 234 -35.09 -0.91 -23.73
C LEU A 234 -34.79 -2.40 -24.01
N SER A 235 -35.82 -3.12 -24.46
CA SER A 235 -35.65 -4.50 -24.92
C SER A 235 -34.83 -4.58 -26.21
N LYS A 236 -34.29 -5.77 -26.52
CA LYS A 236 -33.53 -6.00 -27.77
C LYS A 236 -34.32 -5.55 -29.00
N ASN A 237 -35.63 -5.82 -29.03
CA ASN A 237 -36.50 -5.46 -30.14
C ASN A 237 -36.66 -3.94 -30.27
N GLU A 238 -36.89 -3.23 -29.17
CA GLU A 238 -37.05 -1.77 -29.17
C GLU A 238 -35.74 -1.06 -29.57
N LEU A 239 -34.61 -1.49 -29.03
CA LEU A 239 -33.31 -0.95 -29.44
C LEU A 239 -33.02 -1.22 -30.91
N THR A 240 -33.39 -2.41 -31.40
CA THR A 240 -33.24 -2.77 -32.82
C THR A 240 -34.11 -1.87 -33.72
N GLN A 241 -35.32 -1.52 -33.28
CA GLN A 241 -36.19 -0.59 -34.00
C GLN A 241 -35.65 0.86 -34.02
N GLN A 242 -34.93 1.27 -32.98
CA GLN A 242 -34.27 2.58 -32.91
C GLN A 242 -32.93 2.63 -33.66
N MET A 243 -32.40 1.47 -34.07
CA MET A 243 -31.13 1.38 -34.78
C MET A 243 -31.22 2.05 -36.16
N PRO A 244 -30.31 3.00 -36.49
CA PRO A 244 -30.26 3.59 -37.81
C PRO A 244 -30.04 2.54 -38.90
N LYS A 245 -30.79 2.66 -40.01
CA LYS A 245 -30.66 1.77 -41.15
C LYS A 245 -29.45 2.18 -41.99
N SER A 246 -28.58 1.21 -42.30
CA SER A 246 -27.45 1.38 -43.21
C SER A 246 -27.67 0.55 -44.47
N VAL A 247 -27.15 1.02 -45.61
CA VAL A 247 -27.15 0.21 -46.84
C VAL A 247 -26.21 -0.98 -46.65
N ALA A 248 -26.65 -2.17 -47.03
CA ALA A 248 -25.87 -3.39 -46.93
C ALA A 248 -24.54 -3.24 -47.70
N SER A 249 -23.43 -3.46 -47.01
CA SER A 249 -22.10 -3.43 -47.59
C SER A 249 -21.66 -4.87 -47.80
N LYS A 250 -21.35 -5.27 -49.05
CA LYS A 250 -20.84 -6.62 -49.43
C LYS A 250 -19.49 -7.01 -48.81
N VAL A 251 -19.10 -6.35 -47.74
CA VAL A 251 -17.82 -6.42 -47.03
C VAL A 251 -17.85 -7.51 -45.95
N GLN A 252 -19.03 -8.03 -45.61
CA GLN A 252 -19.20 -9.07 -44.60
C GLN A 252 -18.45 -10.36 -45.01
N GLY A 253 -17.33 -10.64 -44.32
CA GLY A 253 -16.46 -11.79 -44.60
C GLY A 253 -15.09 -11.46 -45.19
N ASP A 254 -14.76 -10.17 -45.40
CA ASP A 254 -13.40 -9.77 -45.78
C ASP A 254 -12.39 -10.19 -44.70
N PRO A 255 -11.22 -10.76 -45.08
CA PRO A 255 -10.19 -11.14 -44.13
C PRO A 255 -9.79 -10.02 -43.16
N CYS A 256 -9.82 -8.75 -43.58
CA CYS A 256 -9.45 -7.64 -42.71
C CYS A 256 -10.37 -7.48 -41.50
N ILE A 257 -11.68 -7.80 -41.63
CA ILE A 257 -12.62 -7.75 -40.51
C ILE A 257 -12.29 -8.85 -39.50
N ARG A 258 -12.03 -10.08 -39.97
CA ARG A 258 -11.65 -11.20 -39.09
C ARG A 258 -10.35 -10.93 -38.35
N HIS A 259 -9.37 -10.32 -39.03
CA HIS A 259 -8.12 -9.92 -38.40
C HIS A 259 -8.32 -8.82 -37.35
N LEU A 260 -9.20 -7.84 -37.61
CA LEU A 260 -9.55 -6.83 -36.60
C LEU A 260 -10.26 -7.44 -35.39
N GLU A 261 -11.24 -8.31 -35.60
CA GLU A 261 -11.94 -9.01 -34.50
C GLU A 261 -10.97 -9.84 -33.64
N GLY A 262 -10.08 -10.60 -34.30
CA GLY A 262 -9.04 -11.38 -33.61
C GLY A 262 -8.07 -10.50 -32.82
N ALA A 263 -7.60 -9.39 -33.41
CA ALA A 263 -6.69 -8.47 -32.73
C ALA A 263 -7.37 -7.76 -31.54
N LEU A 264 -8.64 -7.38 -31.67
CA LEU A 264 -9.42 -6.78 -30.57
C LEU A 264 -9.64 -7.79 -29.42
N SER A 265 -9.92 -9.05 -29.74
CA SER A 265 -10.04 -10.10 -28.73
C SER A 265 -8.72 -10.30 -27.98
N ALA A 266 -7.61 -10.43 -28.71
CA ALA A 266 -6.29 -10.59 -28.10
C ALA A 266 -5.90 -9.39 -27.23
N LEU A 267 -6.22 -8.17 -27.66
CA LEU A 267 -5.95 -6.95 -26.90
C LEU A 267 -6.78 -6.91 -25.60
N ASN A 268 -8.03 -7.35 -25.62
CA ASN A 268 -8.86 -7.49 -24.42
C ASN A 268 -8.30 -8.53 -23.45
N ASP A 269 -7.74 -9.62 -23.95
CA ASP A 269 -7.09 -10.63 -23.10
C ASP A 269 -5.80 -10.10 -22.46
N LEU A 270 -5.02 -9.28 -23.17
CA LEU A 270 -3.88 -8.56 -22.57
C LEU A 270 -4.34 -7.64 -21.44
N LYS A 271 -5.41 -6.87 -21.65
CA LYS A 271 -5.94 -5.98 -20.60
C LYS A 271 -6.36 -6.75 -19.35
N LYS A 272 -7.02 -7.90 -19.49
CA LYS A 272 -7.36 -8.78 -18.36
C LYS A 272 -6.12 -9.29 -17.63
N GLN A 273 -5.10 -9.75 -18.37
CA GLN A 273 -3.84 -10.20 -17.77
C GLN A 273 -3.15 -9.07 -16.96
N ARG A 274 -3.22 -7.83 -17.45
CA ARG A 274 -2.69 -6.66 -16.71
C ARG A 274 -3.48 -6.41 -15.43
N GLU A 275 -4.81 -6.44 -15.48
CA GLU A 275 -5.66 -6.26 -14.29
C GLU A 275 -5.35 -7.31 -13.22
N GLU A 276 -5.24 -8.58 -13.61
CA GLU A 276 -4.87 -9.67 -12.71
C GLU A 276 -3.47 -9.48 -12.10
N THR A 277 -2.50 -9.10 -12.92
CA THR A 277 -1.12 -8.89 -12.46
C THR A 277 -1.02 -7.69 -11.51
N ILE A 278 -1.69 -6.57 -11.81
CA ILE A 278 -1.76 -5.40 -10.92
C ILE A 278 -2.38 -5.79 -9.56
N ALA A 279 -3.46 -6.59 -9.58
CA ALA A 279 -4.08 -7.09 -8.36
C ALA A 279 -3.15 -8.02 -7.54
N ASN A 280 -2.21 -8.70 -8.20
CA ASN A 280 -1.21 -9.54 -7.53
C ASN A 280 -0.02 -8.73 -7.00
N MET A 281 0.49 -7.74 -7.75
CA MET A 281 1.59 -6.87 -7.31
C MET A 281 1.26 -6.13 -6.00
N THR A 282 -0.02 -5.80 -5.81
CA THR A 282 -0.50 -5.09 -4.61
C THR A 282 -0.73 -6.00 -3.40
N LYS A 283 -0.65 -7.32 -3.57
CA LYS A 283 -0.78 -8.32 -2.49
C LYS A 283 0.56 -8.98 -2.21
N GLY A 284 1.16 -8.73 -1.05
CA GLY A 284 2.23 -9.61 -0.53
C GLY A 284 3.62 -9.02 -0.40
N LEU A 285 3.74 -7.77 0.03
CA LEU A 285 5.04 -7.20 0.38
C LEU A 285 5.61 -7.71 1.71
N GLU A 286 4.78 -8.21 2.62
CA GLU A 286 5.21 -8.77 3.90
C GLU A 286 5.47 -10.27 3.78
N SER A 287 6.73 -10.70 3.97
CA SER A 287 7.09 -12.12 3.98
C SER A 287 7.93 -12.48 5.21
N ALA A 288 7.69 -13.68 5.75
CA ALA A 288 8.50 -14.22 6.85
C ALA A 288 9.97 -14.42 6.43
N GLU A 289 10.21 -14.70 5.15
CA GLU A 289 11.54 -14.86 4.57
C GLU A 289 12.31 -13.53 4.54
N LEU A 290 11.66 -12.42 4.15
CA LEU A 290 12.26 -11.08 4.22
C LEU A 290 12.73 -10.80 5.64
N ARG A 291 11.85 -10.99 6.64
CA ARG A 291 12.21 -10.75 8.04
C ARG A 291 13.39 -11.59 8.48
N LYS A 292 13.48 -12.86 8.07
CA LYS A 292 14.61 -13.74 8.36
C LYS A 292 15.93 -13.18 7.80
N ASP A 293 15.93 -12.70 6.56
CA ASP A 293 17.14 -12.13 5.96
C ASP A 293 17.51 -10.77 6.58
N LEU A 294 16.52 -9.94 6.93
CA LEU A 294 16.75 -8.69 7.65
C LEU A 294 17.32 -8.93 9.06
N PHE A 295 16.91 -10.00 9.74
CA PHE A 295 17.53 -10.44 10.98
C PHE A 295 18.98 -10.89 10.78
N ALA A 296 19.28 -11.60 9.68
CA ALA A 296 20.65 -11.98 9.34
C ALA A 296 21.52 -10.74 9.05
N VAL A 297 20.95 -9.68 8.46
CA VAL A 297 21.63 -8.38 8.29
C VAL A 297 21.91 -7.73 9.65
N TYR A 298 20.92 -7.72 10.55
CA TYR A 298 21.09 -7.19 11.91
C TYR A 298 22.19 -7.93 12.71
N GLN A 299 22.30 -9.25 12.52
CA GLN A 299 23.35 -10.07 13.14
C GLN A 299 24.72 -9.96 12.45
N ASN A 300 24.85 -9.12 11.40
CA ASN A 300 26.04 -8.99 10.57
C ASN A 300 26.47 -10.30 9.89
N SER A 301 25.55 -11.25 9.70
CA SER A 301 25.79 -12.52 9.00
C SER A 301 25.43 -12.46 7.51
N LEU A 302 24.72 -11.41 7.08
CA LEU A 302 24.35 -11.17 5.69
C LEU A 302 24.52 -9.68 5.36
N ASP A 303 25.01 -9.38 4.15
CA ASP A 303 25.08 -8.01 3.68
C ASP A 303 23.68 -7.46 3.30
N LYS A 304 23.43 -6.19 3.61
CA LYS A 304 22.14 -5.52 3.35
C LYS A 304 21.76 -5.57 1.88
N GLN A 305 22.69 -5.25 0.99
CA GLN A 305 22.41 -5.18 -0.45
C GLN A 305 22.03 -6.57 -0.96
N THR A 306 22.74 -7.61 -0.52
CA THR A 306 22.44 -9.00 -0.87
C THR A 306 21.05 -9.44 -0.40
N ALA A 307 20.64 -9.08 0.81
CA ALA A 307 19.31 -9.36 1.33
C ALA A 307 18.21 -8.66 0.50
N PHE A 308 18.43 -7.38 0.19
CA PHE A 308 17.49 -6.59 -0.60
C PHE A 308 17.38 -7.15 -2.02
N ASP A 309 18.50 -7.38 -2.71
CA ASP A 309 18.53 -7.89 -4.08
C ASP A 309 17.82 -9.25 -4.20
N ARG A 310 17.98 -10.13 -3.21
CA ARG A 310 17.31 -11.44 -3.19
C ARG A 310 15.80 -11.31 -3.21
N HIS A 311 15.24 -10.42 -2.39
CA HIS A 311 13.80 -10.22 -2.32
C HIS A 311 13.27 -9.30 -3.43
N LEU A 312 14.10 -8.35 -3.91
CA LEU A 312 13.76 -7.52 -5.05
C LEU A 312 13.75 -8.32 -6.36
N ALA A 313 14.53 -9.40 -6.47
CA ALA A 313 14.52 -10.28 -7.63
C ALA A 313 13.14 -10.90 -7.91
N ASN A 314 12.25 -10.98 -6.91
CA ASN A 314 10.86 -11.39 -7.11
C ASN A 314 10.12 -10.45 -8.09
N PHE A 315 10.49 -9.17 -8.13
CA PHE A 315 9.91 -8.20 -9.06
C PHE A 315 10.44 -8.31 -10.49
N ASN A 316 11.52 -9.06 -10.74
CA ASN A 316 12.04 -9.28 -12.10
C ASN A 316 11.03 -10.02 -12.99
N SER A 317 10.15 -10.83 -12.38
CA SER A 317 9.04 -11.48 -13.09
C SER A 317 8.07 -10.44 -13.66
N TYR A 318 7.78 -9.39 -12.90
CA TYR A 318 6.92 -8.28 -13.34
C TYR A 318 7.59 -7.42 -14.39
N GLU A 319 8.90 -7.18 -14.29
CA GLU A 319 9.66 -6.46 -15.32
C GLU A 319 9.56 -7.18 -16.68
N LYS A 320 9.78 -8.49 -16.70
CA LYS A 320 9.62 -9.30 -17.91
C LYS A 320 8.20 -9.27 -18.44
N PHE A 321 7.21 -9.41 -17.56
CA PHE A 321 5.80 -9.32 -17.94
C PHE A 321 5.49 -7.97 -18.61
N VAL A 322 5.95 -6.85 -18.05
CA VAL A 322 5.76 -5.52 -18.61
C VAL A 322 6.38 -5.41 -20.02
N GLN A 323 7.61 -5.91 -20.21
CA GLN A 323 8.28 -5.90 -21.53
C GLN A 323 7.55 -6.77 -22.56
N GLU A 324 7.06 -7.94 -22.15
CA GLU A 324 6.25 -8.82 -23.00
C GLU A 324 4.92 -8.15 -23.39
N GLN A 325 4.24 -7.52 -22.43
CA GLN A 325 3.02 -6.75 -22.68
C GLN A 325 3.29 -5.62 -23.68
N GLU A 326 4.40 -4.89 -23.55
CA GLU A 326 4.73 -3.77 -24.45
C GLU A 326 4.90 -4.25 -25.89
N THR A 327 5.66 -5.34 -26.07
CA THR A 327 5.90 -5.95 -27.38
C THR A 327 4.60 -6.45 -28.00
N GLN A 328 3.80 -7.22 -27.26
CA GLN A 328 2.53 -7.76 -27.74
C GLN A 328 1.52 -6.66 -28.08
N SER A 329 1.49 -5.57 -27.30
CA SER A 329 0.62 -4.42 -27.56
C SER A 329 1.02 -3.73 -28.85
N ALA A 330 2.32 -3.49 -29.07
CA ALA A 330 2.82 -2.86 -30.29
C ALA A 330 2.48 -3.69 -31.54
N ASP A 331 2.64 -5.01 -31.49
CA ASP A 331 2.31 -5.91 -32.59
C ASP A 331 0.81 -5.92 -32.90
N LEU A 332 -0.04 -5.95 -31.87
CA LEU A 332 -1.50 -5.90 -32.03
C LEU A 332 -1.97 -4.56 -32.57
N ILE A 333 -1.43 -3.44 -32.08
CA ILE A 333 -1.76 -2.10 -32.59
C ILE A 333 -1.31 -1.95 -34.04
N SER A 334 -0.12 -2.44 -34.42
CA SER A 334 0.32 -2.47 -35.81
C SER A 334 -0.63 -3.28 -36.70
N THR A 335 -1.06 -4.45 -36.21
CA THR A 335 -2.04 -5.29 -36.90
C THR A 335 -3.39 -4.57 -37.07
N ILE A 336 -3.85 -3.84 -36.04
CA ILE A 336 -5.07 -3.03 -36.10
C ILE A 336 -4.92 -1.91 -37.14
N ASP A 337 -3.82 -1.16 -37.12
CA ASP A 337 -3.56 -0.07 -38.05
C ASP A 337 -3.59 -0.52 -39.51
N GLU A 338 -2.87 -1.60 -39.83
CA GLU A 338 -2.81 -2.15 -41.19
C GLU A 338 -4.19 -2.60 -41.69
N ASN A 339 -4.94 -3.33 -40.86
CA ASN A 339 -6.25 -3.81 -41.24
C ASN A 339 -7.28 -2.68 -41.26
N MET A 340 -7.14 -1.67 -40.40
CA MET A 340 -8.03 -0.50 -40.41
C MET A 340 -7.83 0.36 -41.67
N ARG A 341 -6.61 0.44 -42.23
CA ARG A 341 -6.38 1.07 -43.54
C ARG A 341 -7.11 0.34 -44.67
N LYS A 342 -7.14 -1.00 -44.64
CA LYS A 342 -7.91 -1.82 -45.60
C LYS A 342 -9.42 -1.62 -45.38
N PHE A 343 -9.86 -1.69 -44.14
CA PHE A 343 -11.24 -1.49 -43.71
C PHE A 343 -11.81 -0.13 -44.16
N LYS A 344 -11.05 0.96 -43.99
CA LYS A 344 -11.47 2.31 -44.42
C LYS A 344 -11.71 2.41 -45.93
N LYS A 345 -10.97 1.66 -46.76
CA LYS A 345 -11.19 1.61 -48.22
C LYS A 345 -12.48 0.87 -48.59
N LEU A 346 -12.90 -0.08 -47.76
CA LEU A 346 -14.12 -0.85 -47.95
C LEU A 346 -15.37 -0.07 -47.51
N LYS A 347 -15.23 0.84 -46.54
CA LYS A 347 -16.30 1.71 -46.02
C LYS A 347 -16.68 2.78 -47.06
N SER A 348 -17.62 2.45 -47.97
CA SER A 348 -18.22 3.41 -48.92
C SER A 348 -19.75 3.23 -48.99
N GLY A 349 -20.47 3.92 -48.12
CA GLY A 349 -21.94 3.84 -48.06
C GLY A 349 -22.57 4.93 -47.19
N LYS A 350 -23.82 5.32 -47.48
CA LYS A 350 -24.61 6.27 -46.67
C LYS A 350 -25.23 5.55 -45.46
N GLY A 351 -25.32 6.23 -44.31
CA GLY A 351 -25.98 5.74 -43.09
C GLY A 351 -25.11 4.91 -42.12
N HIS A 352 -23.84 4.63 -42.45
CA HIS A 352 -22.93 3.94 -41.53
C HIS A 352 -22.45 4.81 -40.37
N GLU A 353 -22.43 6.13 -40.54
CA GLU A 353 -21.99 7.07 -39.51
C GLU A 353 -23.03 7.21 -38.39
N ASP A 354 -24.32 7.33 -38.74
CA ASP A 354 -25.42 7.34 -37.77
C ASP A 354 -25.46 6.01 -36.96
N LYS A 355 -25.27 4.86 -37.63
CA LYS A 355 -25.22 3.55 -36.98
C LYS A 355 -23.99 3.40 -36.07
N LEU A 356 -22.84 3.96 -36.47
CA LEU A 356 -21.63 4.02 -35.65
C LEU A 356 -21.88 4.85 -34.38
N GLU A 357 -22.44 6.05 -34.52
CA GLU A 357 -22.75 6.95 -33.40
C GLU A 357 -23.75 6.30 -32.44
N PHE A 358 -24.76 5.62 -32.95
CA PHE A 358 -25.71 4.85 -32.15
C PHE A 358 -25.01 3.80 -31.27
N PHE A 359 -24.13 2.97 -31.85
CA PHE A 359 -23.39 1.97 -31.08
C PHE A 359 -22.36 2.61 -30.13
N ALA A 360 -21.75 3.73 -30.52
CA ALA A 360 -20.80 4.46 -29.68
C ALA A 360 -21.50 5.03 -28.44
N ASN A 361 -22.71 5.56 -28.58
CA ASN A 361 -23.50 6.07 -27.46
C ASN A 361 -23.89 4.97 -26.46
N ILE A 362 -24.26 3.77 -26.95
CA ILE A 362 -24.55 2.61 -26.09
C ILE A 362 -23.30 2.19 -25.32
N ASP A 363 -22.16 2.08 -26.01
CA ASP A 363 -20.90 1.65 -25.41
C ASP A 363 -20.34 2.66 -24.42
N GLU A 364 -20.37 3.96 -24.75
CA GLU A 364 -20.02 5.05 -23.83
C GLU A 364 -20.88 4.98 -22.56
N GLY A 365 -22.18 4.68 -22.72
CA GLY A 365 -23.08 4.47 -21.61
C GLY A 365 -22.65 3.31 -20.70
N LEU A 366 -22.45 2.13 -21.29
CA LEU A 366 -22.01 0.94 -20.54
C LEU A 366 -20.66 1.15 -19.84
N LYS A 367 -19.68 1.73 -20.54
CA LYS A 367 -18.35 2.04 -20.00
C LYS A 367 -18.45 3.02 -18.82
N SER A 368 -19.19 4.11 -18.99
CA SER A 368 -19.38 5.09 -17.91
C SER A 368 -20.07 4.47 -16.70
N TYR A 369 -21.05 3.58 -16.91
CA TYR A 369 -21.69 2.85 -15.81
C TYR A 369 -20.69 1.97 -15.04
N GLU A 370 -19.87 1.19 -15.75
CA GLU A 370 -18.87 0.31 -15.13
C GLU A 370 -17.79 1.09 -14.36
N GLU A 371 -17.29 2.19 -14.93
CA GLU A 371 -16.32 3.08 -14.28
C GLU A 371 -16.88 3.66 -12.98
N ASN A 372 -18.09 4.22 -13.01
CA ASN A 372 -18.73 4.78 -11.80
C ASN A 372 -19.05 3.70 -10.77
N MET A 373 -19.47 2.51 -11.20
CA MET A 373 -19.69 1.37 -10.30
C MET A 373 -18.39 0.95 -9.58
N ASN A 374 -17.27 0.92 -10.30
CA ASN A 374 -15.96 0.63 -9.72
C ASN A 374 -15.52 1.70 -8.72
N LEU A 375 -15.68 2.99 -9.06
CA LEU A 375 -15.37 4.11 -8.16
C LEU A 375 -16.21 4.05 -6.88
N LEU A 376 -17.52 3.85 -6.99
CA LEU A 376 -18.40 3.73 -5.82
C LEU A 376 -18.10 2.50 -4.97
N SER A 377 -17.77 1.36 -5.59
CA SER A 377 -17.35 0.14 -4.88
C SER A 377 -16.07 0.39 -4.07
N ASN A 378 -15.11 1.12 -4.64
CA ASN A 378 -13.90 1.53 -3.93
C ASN A 378 -14.20 2.53 -2.81
N GLY A 379 -15.09 3.50 -3.05
CA GLY A 379 -15.57 4.43 -2.01
C GLY A 379 -16.23 3.69 -0.85
N ALA A 380 -17.08 2.70 -1.11
CA ALA A 380 -17.70 1.88 -0.07
C ALA A 380 -16.67 1.11 0.78
N LYS A 381 -15.62 0.55 0.15
CA LYS A 381 -14.51 -0.09 0.88
C LYS A 381 -13.74 0.90 1.74
N PHE A 382 -13.44 2.09 1.19
CA PHE A 382 -12.76 3.16 1.90
C PHE A 382 -13.55 3.57 3.15
N TYR A 383 -14.83 3.90 3.03
CA TYR A 383 -15.64 4.33 4.18
C TYR A 383 -15.80 3.22 5.23
N LYS A 384 -15.91 1.95 4.81
CA LYS A 384 -15.92 0.81 5.73
C LYS A 384 -14.62 0.72 6.54
N GLN A 385 -13.47 0.88 5.89
CA GLN A 385 -12.17 0.87 6.55
C GLN A 385 -12.02 2.09 7.48
N MET A 386 -12.38 3.28 7.00
CA MET A 386 -12.34 4.52 7.78
C MET A 386 -13.24 4.44 9.02
N HIS A 387 -14.44 3.87 8.89
CA HIS A 387 -15.34 3.66 10.02
C HIS A 387 -14.72 2.77 11.11
N THR A 388 -13.96 1.75 10.72
CA THR A 388 -13.20 0.89 11.67
C THR A 388 -12.19 1.71 12.45
N TYR A 389 -11.39 2.55 11.77
CA TYR A 389 -10.42 3.43 12.43
C TYR A 389 -11.08 4.46 13.34
N LEU A 390 -12.16 5.08 12.88
CA LEU A 390 -12.92 6.05 13.66
C LEU A 390 -13.57 5.43 14.90
N THR A 391 -14.06 4.19 14.81
CA THR A 391 -14.61 3.47 15.96
C THR A 391 -13.54 3.19 17.02
N SER A 392 -12.33 2.80 16.59
CA SER A 392 -11.19 2.63 17.49
C SER A 392 -10.77 3.95 18.15
N LEU A 393 -10.73 5.05 17.38
CA LEU A 393 -10.46 6.38 17.92
C LEU A 393 -11.55 6.81 18.92
N HIS A 394 -12.83 6.58 18.60
CA HIS A 394 -13.93 6.91 19.49
C HIS A 394 -13.84 6.17 20.82
N LEU A 395 -13.50 4.88 20.81
CA LEU A 395 -13.24 4.12 22.04
C LEU A 395 -12.09 4.76 22.85
N TYR A 396 -10.96 5.04 22.19
CA TYR A 396 -9.81 5.67 22.83
C TYR A 396 -10.14 7.04 23.44
N VAL A 397 -10.95 7.86 22.75
CA VAL A 397 -11.41 9.16 23.27
C VAL A 397 -12.31 8.99 24.49
N ASN A 398 -13.23 8.01 24.48
CA ASN A 398 -14.08 7.75 25.65
C ASN A 398 -13.25 7.29 26.85
N ASP A 399 -12.27 6.41 26.66
CA ASP A 399 -11.37 5.94 27.72
C ASP A 399 -10.52 7.10 28.29
N PHE A 400 -10.04 7.98 27.41
CA PHE A 400 -9.35 9.21 27.80
C PHE A 400 -10.24 10.08 28.69
N VAL A 401 -11.44 10.45 28.23
CA VAL A 401 -12.37 11.29 29.00
C VAL A 401 -12.78 10.62 30.32
N ALA A 402 -13.00 9.30 30.32
CA ALA A 402 -13.32 8.56 31.55
C ALA A 402 -12.17 8.63 32.56
N SER A 403 -10.92 8.45 32.12
CA SER A 403 -9.73 8.58 32.98
C SER A 403 -9.62 9.99 33.57
N ARG A 404 -9.91 11.01 32.75
CA ARG A 404 -9.90 12.42 33.18
C ARG A 404 -11.00 12.75 34.19
N ASN A 405 -12.14 12.07 34.11
CA ASN A 405 -13.21 12.19 35.10
C ASN A 405 -12.82 11.51 36.42
N VAL A 406 -12.15 10.36 36.40
CA VAL A 406 -11.66 9.70 37.62
C VAL A 406 -10.65 10.58 38.34
N GLU A 407 -9.68 11.15 37.62
CA GLU A 407 -8.69 12.09 38.17
C GLU A 407 -9.32 13.36 38.80
N LYS A 408 -10.63 13.61 38.60
CA LYS A 408 -11.32 14.85 39.04
C LYS A 408 -11.93 14.63 40.40
N ASP A 409 -12.35 13.40 40.65
CA ASP A 409 -12.96 12.97 41.89
C ASP A 409 -11.88 12.60 42.95
N ASP A 410 -10.64 12.32 42.50
CA ASP A 410 -9.42 12.20 43.32
C ASP A 410 -8.80 13.56 43.66
#